data_AF-A0A7K5ASE4-F1
#
_entry.id   AF-A0A7K5ASE4-F1
#
_cell.length_a   1.000
_cell.length_b   1.000
_cell.length_c   1.000
_cell.angle_alpha   90.00
_cell.angle_beta   90.00
_cell.angle_gamma   90.00
#
_symmetry.space_group_name_H-M   'P 1'
#
loop_
_entity.id
_entity.type
_entity.pdbx_description
1 polymer ?
#
loop_
_entity_poly.entity_id
_entity_poly.type
_entity_poly.pdbx_seq_one_letter_code
_entity_poly.pdbx_strand_id
1 'polypeptide(L)'
;MEDNNQTETWHQGLLAVLNALNQTLHGVIYCPTDRPASTAAATQNTHPGHPGRNDNAYMYILFVMTLFAVTVGSLILGYTRSRKVDKRSDPYHVYIKNRVSMI
;
A
#
# COMPACT_ATOMS: atom_id res chain seq x y z
N MET A 1 -0.77 -34.11 42.41
CA MET A 1 -1.59 -33.09 41.74
C MET A 1 -0.71 -31.85 41.59
N GLU A 2 0.14 -31.78 40.56
CA GLU A 2 1.11 -30.67 40.42
C GLU A 2 1.44 -30.39 38.93
N ASP A 3 0.43 -30.10 38.11
CA ASP A 3 0.64 -29.69 36.69
C ASP A 3 0.50 -28.17 36.48
N ASN A 4 0.10 -27.43 37.51
CA ASN A 4 -0.23 -26.00 37.43
C ASN A 4 1.02 -25.10 37.33
N ASN A 5 2.17 -25.62 37.74
CA ASN A 5 3.41 -24.85 37.94
C ASN A 5 4.19 -24.74 36.62
N GLN A 6 3.98 -25.68 35.71
CA GLN A 6 4.69 -25.79 34.43
C GLN A 6 4.13 -24.83 33.38
N THR A 7 2.83 -24.52 33.44
CA THR A 7 2.20 -23.54 32.56
C THR A 7 2.62 -22.12 32.95
N GLU A 8 2.70 -21.80 34.24
CA GLU A 8 3.15 -20.48 34.72
C GLU A 8 4.58 -20.15 34.30
N THR A 9 5.50 -21.10 34.42
CA THR A 9 6.89 -20.93 33.99
C THR A 9 7.01 -20.76 32.48
N TRP A 10 6.22 -21.49 31.70
CA TRP A 10 6.13 -21.32 30.25
C TRP A 10 5.56 -19.95 29.87
N HIS A 11 4.51 -19.50 30.55
CA HIS A 11 3.93 -18.17 30.34
C HIS A 11 4.92 -17.06 30.67
N GLN A 12 5.68 -17.18 31.76
CA GLN A 12 6.72 -16.21 32.12
C GLN A 12 7.84 -16.16 31.07
N GLY A 13 8.26 -17.32 30.55
CA GLY A 13 9.24 -17.40 29.46
C GLY A 13 8.74 -16.72 28.18
N LEU A 14 7.49 -16.98 27.79
CA LEU A 14 6.86 -16.34 26.63
C LEU A 14 6.80 -14.82 26.81
N LEU A 15 6.42 -14.36 28.00
CA LEU A 15 6.28 -12.93 28.32
C LEU A 15 7.64 -12.23 28.30
N ALA A 16 8.70 -12.90 28.74
CA ALA A 16 10.08 -12.40 28.64
C ALA A 16 10.54 -12.26 27.18
N VAL A 17 10.26 -13.24 26.32
CA VAL A 17 10.60 -13.19 24.89
C VAL A 17 9.83 -12.07 24.18
N LEU A 18 8.54 -11.93 24.45
CA LEU A 18 7.71 -10.86 23.89
C LEU A 18 8.21 -9.47 24.31
N ASN A 19 8.62 -9.31 25.57
CA ASN A 19 9.14 -8.04 26.07
C ASN A 19 10.51 -7.71 25.45
N ALA A 20 11.40 -8.69 25.31
CA ALA A 20 12.68 -8.52 24.62
C ALA A 20 12.50 -8.15 23.13
N LEU A 21 11.52 -8.78 22.46
CA LEU A 21 11.19 -8.46 21.08
C LEU A 21 10.64 -7.03 20.96
N ASN A 22 9.76 -6.64 21.88
CA ASN A 22 9.20 -5.29 21.91
C ASN A 22 10.29 -4.23 22.15
N GLN A 23 11.21 -4.48 23.08
CA GLN A 23 12.37 -3.61 23.34
C GLN A 23 13.32 -3.54 22.15
N THR A 24 13.49 -4.63 21.41
CA THR A 24 14.33 -4.65 20.20
C THR A 24 13.66 -3.87 19.06
N LEU A 25 12.36 -4.05 18.84
CA LEU A 25 11.59 -3.29 17.85
C LEU A 25 11.62 -1.79 18.17
N HIS A 26 11.36 -1.41 19.42
CA HIS A 26 11.43 0.00 19.82
C HIS A 26 12.87 0.52 19.83
N GLY A 27 13.86 -0.25 20.26
CA GLY A 27 15.28 0.14 20.25
C GLY A 27 15.86 0.30 18.84
N VAL A 28 15.40 -0.49 17.86
CA VAL A 28 15.73 -0.31 16.44
C VAL A 28 15.08 0.96 15.88
N ILE A 29 13.89 1.33 16.36
CA ILE A 29 13.21 2.59 15.98
C ILE A 29 13.90 3.81 16.60
N TYR A 30 14.51 3.66 17.78
CA TYR A 30 15.30 4.68 18.46
C TYR A 30 16.79 4.33 18.43
N CYS A 31 17.39 4.24 17.24
CA CYS A 31 18.85 4.21 17.16
C CYS A 31 19.39 5.50 17.82
N PRO A 32 20.19 5.40 18.91
CA PRO A 32 20.85 6.57 19.46
C PRO A 32 22.01 6.90 18.51
N THR A 33 21.78 7.87 17.62
CA THR A 33 22.85 8.57 16.91
C THR A 33 23.61 9.40 17.92
N ASP A 34 24.49 8.77 18.70
CA ASP A 34 25.42 9.48 19.58
C ASP A 34 26.72 8.69 19.78
N ARG A 35 27.68 8.90 18.87
CA ARG A 35 29.06 9.23 19.30
C ARG A 35 29.85 9.94 18.18
N PRO A 36 30.57 11.05 18.46
CA PRO A 36 31.05 11.99 17.45
C PRO A 36 32.51 11.75 17.04
N ALA A 37 32.83 11.96 15.77
CA ALA A 37 34.18 12.33 15.32
C ALA A 37 34.17 12.86 13.87
N SER A 38 34.58 14.12 13.74
CA SER A 38 35.34 14.69 12.62
C SER A 38 34.70 14.80 11.22
N THR A 39 34.36 16.04 10.88
CA THR A 39 34.70 16.72 9.61
C THR A 39 34.69 15.88 8.33
N ALA A 40 33.56 15.90 7.62
CA ALA A 40 33.57 15.98 6.16
C ALA A 40 32.27 16.63 5.70
N ALA A 41 32.40 17.74 4.98
CA ALA A 41 31.31 18.38 4.28
C ALA A 41 30.65 17.38 3.33
N ALA A 42 29.45 16.92 3.67
CA ALA A 42 28.58 16.22 2.75
C ALA A 42 27.36 17.10 2.52
N THR A 43 27.36 17.73 1.35
CA THR A 43 26.24 18.40 0.69
C THR A 43 24.91 17.80 1.13
N GLN A 44 24.11 18.60 1.84
CA GLN A 44 22.72 18.29 2.14
C GLN A 44 21.95 18.23 0.82
N ASN A 45 21.96 17.06 0.18
CA ASN A 45 20.93 16.68 -0.76
C ASN A 45 19.68 16.47 0.08
N THR A 46 18.96 17.57 0.33
CA THR A 46 17.62 17.57 0.89
C THR A 46 16.71 16.86 -0.11
N HIS A 47 16.72 15.54 -0.06
CA HIS A 47 15.63 14.73 -0.58
C HIS A 47 14.36 15.30 0.06
N PRO A 48 13.31 15.65 -0.71
CA PRO A 48 12.10 16.22 -0.13
C PRO A 48 11.57 15.17 0.84
N GLY A 49 11.75 15.47 2.13
CA GLY A 49 11.39 14.56 3.21
C GLY A 49 9.95 14.17 3.00
N HIS A 50 9.74 12.87 2.74
CA HIS A 50 8.41 12.29 2.74
C HIS A 50 7.76 12.71 4.05
N PRO A 51 6.59 13.40 4.04
CA PRO A 51 5.99 13.93 5.25
C PRO A 51 5.60 12.76 6.17
N GLY A 52 6.50 12.46 7.10
CA GLY A 52 6.32 11.50 8.16
C GLY A 52 5.43 12.07 9.24
N ARG A 53 4.11 11.89 9.08
CA ARG A 53 3.16 11.56 10.15
C ARG A 53 1.86 11.07 9.51
N ASN A 54 1.71 9.76 9.48
CA ASN A 54 0.87 8.98 8.56
C ASN A 54 -0.54 8.66 9.10
N ASP A 55 -1.00 9.30 10.18
CA ASP A 55 -2.31 9.00 10.79
C ASP A 55 -3.49 9.36 9.87
N ASN A 56 -3.36 10.42 9.06
CA ASN A 56 -4.39 10.85 8.11
C ASN A 56 -4.16 10.34 6.68
N ALA A 57 -3.00 9.74 6.39
CA ALA A 57 -2.67 9.22 5.08
C ALA A 57 -3.56 8.02 4.71
N TYR A 58 -4.01 7.25 5.70
CA TYR A 58 -4.94 6.14 5.50
C TYR A 58 -6.27 6.59 4.87
N MET A 59 -6.82 7.72 5.31
CA MET A 59 -8.05 8.27 4.73
C MET A 59 -7.87 8.69 3.28
N TYR A 60 -6.71 9.27 2.95
CA TYR A 60 -6.36 9.62 1.58
C TYR A 60 -6.21 8.38 0.69
N ILE A 61 -5.56 7.32 1.17
CA ILE A 61 -5.39 6.06 0.43
C ILE A 61 -6.76 5.41 0.15
N LEU A 62 -7.66 5.36 1.15
CA LEU A 62 -9.02 4.84 0.97
C LEU A 62 -9.84 5.67 -0.03
N PHE A 63 -9.68 7.00 0.03
CA PHE A 63 -10.33 7.90 -0.92
C PHE A 63 -9.82 7.69 -2.35
N VAL A 64 -8.50 7.54 -2.54
CA VAL A 64 -7.89 7.24 -3.84
C VAL A 64 -8.36 5.89 -4.38
N MET A 65 -8.51 4.87 -3.53
CA MET A 65 -9.10 3.58 -3.93
C MET A 65 -10.52 3.75 -4.49
N THR A 66 -11.33 4.62 -3.86
CA THR A 66 -12.68 4.93 -4.31
C THR A 66 -12.66 5.70 -5.64
N LEU A 67 -11.80 6.72 -5.76
CA LEU A 67 -11.60 7.45 -6.99
C LEU A 67 -11.15 6.54 -8.13
N PHE A 68 -10.28 5.56 -7.85
CA PHE A 68 -9.83 4.59 -8.84
C PHE A 68 -11.00 3.76 -9.38
N ALA A 69 -11.86 3.23 -8.50
CA ALA A 69 -13.05 2.49 -8.93
C ALA A 69 -13.99 3.35 -9.81
N VAL A 70 -14.24 4.59 -9.39
CA VAL A 70 -15.03 5.55 -10.17
C VAL A 70 -14.35 5.90 -11.50
N THR A 71 -13.02 5.98 -11.54
CA THR A 71 -12.25 6.28 -12.75
C THR A 71 -12.37 5.15 -13.76
N VAL A 72 -12.26 3.88 -13.34
CA VAL A 72 -12.47 2.72 -14.21
C VAL A 72 -13.90 2.69 -14.75
N GLY A 73 -14.90 2.92 -13.89
CA GLY A 73 -16.30 3.03 -14.32
C GLY A 73 -16.52 4.18 -15.32
N SER A 74 -15.91 5.33 -15.07
CA SER A 74 -15.97 6.50 -15.94
C SER A 74 -15.24 6.28 -17.27
N LEU A 75 -14.19 5.47 -17.29
CA LEU A 75 -13.50 5.09 -18.52
C LEU A 75 -14.38 4.24 -19.43
N ILE A 76 -15.09 3.25 -18.86
CA ILE A 76 -16.06 2.42 -19.58
C ILE A 76 -17.25 3.27 -20.06
N LEU A 77 -17.77 4.14 -19.19
CA LEU A 77 -18.84 5.07 -19.56
C LEU A 77 -18.37 6.08 -20.61
N GLY A 78 -17.12 6.51 -20.55
CA GLY A 78 -16.47 7.34 -21.57
C GLY A 78 -16.37 6.60 -22.90
N TYR A 79 -16.01 5.33 -22.90
CA TYR A 79 -15.95 4.53 -24.13
C TYR A 79 -17.33 4.31 -24.76
N THR A 80 -18.37 4.12 -23.95
CA THR A 80 -19.74 3.86 -24.43
C THR A 80 -20.53 5.13 -24.76
N ARG A 81 -20.34 6.22 -24.01
CA ARG A 81 -21.11 7.47 -24.15
C ARG A 81 -20.32 8.64 -24.73
N SER A 82 -19.01 8.74 -24.45
CA SER A 82 -18.18 9.89 -24.86
C SER A 82 -17.49 9.67 -26.22
N ARG A 83 -17.07 8.43 -26.54
CA ARG A 83 -16.57 8.08 -27.88
C ARG A 83 -17.73 8.00 -28.87
N LYS A 84 -18.09 9.14 -29.45
CA LYS A 84 -18.88 9.21 -30.69
C LYS A 84 -17.99 8.82 -31.87
N VAL A 85 -17.67 7.53 -31.97
CA VAL A 85 -17.13 6.97 -33.21
C VAL A 85 -18.30 6.74 -34.14
N ASP A 86 -18.34 7.43 -35.26
CA ASP A 86 -19.31 7.17 -36.33
C ASP A 86 -19.21 5.70 -36.71
N LYS A 87 -20.23 4.92 -36.33
CA LYS A 87 -20.27 3.49 -36.58
C LYS A 87 -20.41 3.30 -38.10
N ARG A 88 -19.33 2.85 -38.75
CA ARG A 88 -19.26 2.66 -40.20
C ARG A 88 -20.21 1.55 -40.72
N SER A 89 -20.78 0.74 -39.83
CA SER A 89 -21.74 -0.31 -40.17
C SER A 89 -22.73 -0.56 -39.02
N ASP A 90 -23.97 -0.90 -39.39
CA ASP A 90 -25.02 -1.38 -38.48
C ASP A 90 -24.48 -2.52 -37.59
N PRO A 91 -24.76 -2.52 -36.26
CA PRO A 91 -24.29 -3.55 -35.32
C PRO A 91 -24.55 -4.99 -35.76
N TYR A 92 -25.63 -5.24 -36.49
CA TYR A 92 -26.00 -6.58 -36.94
C TYR A 92 -25.28 -7.01 -38.23
N HIS A 93 -24.79 -6.06 -39.01
CA HIS A 93 -24.13 -6.34 -40.28
C HIS A 93 -22.73 -6.96 -40.10
N VAL A 94 -22.11 -6.84 -38.91
CA VAL A 94 -20.82 -7.50 -38.57
C VAL A 94 -20.96 -9.03 -38.55
N TYR A 95 -22.09 -9.55 -38.06
CA TYR A 95 -22.32 -11.00 -37.95
C TYR A 95 -22.78 -11.66 -39.24
N ILE A 96 -23.30 -10.86 -40.19
CA ILE A 96 -23.78 -11.35 -41.49
C ILE A 96 -22.62 -11.54 -42.48
N LYS A 97 -21.49 -10.88 -42.25
CA LYS A 97 -20.36 -10.82 -43.19
C LYS A 97 -19.29 -11.82 -42.72
N ASN A 98 -19.09 -12.90 -43.47
CA ASN A 98 -18.07 -13.94 -43.23
C ASN A 98 -16.63 -13.41 -43.43
N ARG A 99 -16.23 -12.40 -42.67
CA ARG A 99 -14.86 -11.89 -42.59
C ARG A 99 -14.58 -11.52 -41.15
N VAL A 100 -13.43 -11.99 -40.66
CA VAL A 100 -12.97 -12.01 -39.27
C VAL A 100 -13.52 -10.82 -38.47
N SER A 101 -14.32 -11.12 -37.45
CA SER A 101 -14.90 -10.13 -36.53
C SER A 101 -13.76 -9.42 -35.79
N MET A 102 -13.43 -8.21 -36.23
CA MET A 102 -12.49 -7.34 -35.52
C MET A 102 -13.30 -6.41 -34.62
N ILE A 103 -13.09 -6.58 -33.30
CA ILE A 103 -13.71 -5.81 -32.21
C ILE A 103 -13.07 -4.42 -32.07
#